data_AF-A0AAD1GJW1-F1
#
_entry.id   AF-A0AAD1GJW1-F1
#
_cell.length_a   1.000
_cell.length_b   1.000
_cell.length_c   1.000
_cell.angle_alpha   90.00
_cell.angle_beta   90.00
_cell.angle_gamma   90.00
#
_symmetry.space_group_name_H-M   'P 1'
#
loop_
_entity.id
_entity.type
_entity.pdbx_description
1 polymer ?
#
loop_
_entity_poly.entity_id
_entity_poly.type
_entity_poly.pdbx_seq_one_letter_code
_entity_poly.pdbx_strand_id
1 'polypeptide(L)'
;MTQGEKAMKRLLRLLAVLWVLFTPHIFASDAEGVRLSDEATDINHTLRNDAVMSRYEGKPFLKLLDFYVLKSIGRIEPEQLNALAQLEPKLRETYASQGTWFEIVAEQMDLPDELPSQIDAAWDSYSKHMQQKGLAADPIEFTYRFVDANLIAN
;
A
#
# COMPACT_ATOMS: atom_id res chain seq x y z
N MET A 1 -19.41 -20.06 -5.10
CA MET A 1 -18.03 -20.03 -4.55
C MET A 1 -18.10 -20.60 -3.15
N THR A 2 -17.38 -21.68 -2.87
CA THR A 2 -17.53 -22.42 -1.59
C THR A 2 -16.58 -21.86 -0.52
N GLN A 3 -16.95 -21.99 0.75
CA GLN A 3 -16.15 -21.51 1.89
C GLN A 3 -14.71 -22.06 1.89
N GLY A 4 -14.50 -23.28 1.36
CA GLY A 4 -13.17 -23.89 1.21
C GLY A 4 -12.30 -23.21 0.15
N GLU A 5 -12.89 -22.67 -0.91
CA GLU A 5 -12.18 -21.96 -1.98
C GLU A 5 -11.67 -20.58 -1.50
N LYS A 6 -12.48 -19.90 -0.68
CA LYS A 6 -12.12 -18.64 -0.04
C LYS A 6 -10.95 -18.82 0.93
N ALA A 7 -11.00 -19.86 1.76
CA ALA A 7 -9.94 -20.21 2.69
C ALA A 7 -8.62 -20.58 1.96
N MET A 8 -8.70 -21.32 0.85
CA MET A 8 -7.53 -21.67 0.04
C MET A 8 -6.87 -20.44 -0.58
N LYS A 9 -7.67 -19.52 -1.16
CA LYS A 9 -7.17 -18.27 -1.73
C LYS A 9 -6.55 -17.37 -0.65
N ARG A 10 -7.14 -17.31 0.55
CA ARG A 10 -6.55 -16.63 1.71
C ARG A 10 -5.19 -17.21 2.07
N LEU A 11 -5.06 -18.53 2.12
CA LEU A 11 -3.79 -19.19 2.42
C LEU A 11 -2.72 -18.92 1.34
N LEU A 12 -3.09 -19.00 0.07
CA LEU A 12 -2.22 -18.68 -1.07
C LEU A 12 -1.77 -17.22 -1.07
N ARG A 13 -2.67 -16.28 -0.74
CA ARG A 13 -2.35 -14.86 -0.59
C ARG A 13 -1.41 -14.59 0.57
N LEU A 14 -1.65 -15.21 1.73
CA LEU A 14 -0.77 -15.11 2.89
C LEU A 14 0.62 -15.66 2.57
N LEU A 15 0.70 -16.78 1.85
CA LEU A 15 1.96 -17.35 1.40
C LEU A 15 2.68 -16.46 0.38
N ALA A 16 1.96 -15.82 -0.54
CA ALA A 16 2.55 -14.87 -1.50
C ALA A 16 3.11 -13.62 -0.80
N VAL A 17 2.35 -13.05 0.15
CA VAL A 17 2.80 -11.93 0.99
C VAL A 17 4.03 -12.35 1.79
N LEU A 18 3.98 -13.49 2.50
CA LEU A 18 5.11 -13.99 3.28
C LEU A 18 6.36 -14.23 2.42
N TRP A 19 6.17 -14.74 1.20
CA TRP A 19 7.25 -14.98 0.25
C TRP A 19 7.88 -13.66 -0.24
N VAL A 20 7.08 -12.65 -0.59
CA VAL A 20 7.56 -11.33 -1.02
C VAL A 20 8.26 -10.58 0.11
N LEU A 21 7.76 -10.68 1.35
CA LEU A 21 8.37 -10.05 2.53
C LEU A 21 9.72 -10.66 2.93
N PHE A 22 9.92 -11.96 2.67
CA PHE A 22 11.15 -12.67 2.98
C PHE A 22 12.13 -12.73 1.80
N THR A 23 11.80 -12.07 0.70
CA THR A 23 12.62 -12.04 -0.51
C THR A 23 13.67 -10.93 -0.42
N PRO A 24 14.97 -11.24 -0.24
CA PRO A 24 16.02 -10.23 -0.08
C PRO A 24 16.27 -9.40 -1.36
N HIS A 25 15.75 -9.84 -2.51
CA HIS A 25 15.98 -9.21 -3.82
C HIS A 25 14.96 -8.12 -4.21
N ILE A 26 13.82 -7.98 -3.51
CA ILE A 26 12.81 -6.94 -3.84
C ILE A 26 13.27 -5.54 -3.37
N PHE A 27 14.14 -5.46 -2.36
CA PHE A 27 14.64 -4.19 -1.77
C PHE A 27 16.08 -3.84 -2.15
N ALA A 28 16.57 -4.44 -3.24
CA ALA A 28 17.89 -4.20 -3.80
C ALA A 28 17.77 -3.80 -5.27
N SER A 29 17.15 -2.66 -5.55
CA SER A 29 17.37 -1.96 -6.81
C SER A 29 17.45 -0.48 -6.53
N ASP A 30 18.55 0.12 -6.99
CA ASP A 30 18.81 1.55 -7.09
C ASP A 30 19.25 2.29 -5.81
N ALA A 31 20.43 1.89 -5.33
CA ALA A 31 21.34 2.82 -4.67
C ALA A 31 22.45 3.22 -5.67
N GLU A 32 22.09 3.83 -6.79
CA GLU A 32 23.04 4.62 -7.58
C GLU A 32 22.92 6.09 -7.18
N GLY A 33 24.02 6.61 -6.65
CA GLY A 33 24.10 7.95 -6.11
C GLY A 33 23.91 9.00 -7.18
N VAL A 34 22.94 9.88 -6.95
CA VAL A 34 22.84 11.16 -7.62
C VAL A 34 23.06 12.25 -6.56
N ARG A 35 24.32 12.68 -6.46
CA ARG A 35 24.66 13.98 -5.91
C ARG A 35 24.14 15.02 -6.91
N LEU A 36 23.03 15.68 -6.60
CA LEU A 36 22.61 16.86 -7.34
C LEU A 36 22.25 17.99 -6.38
N SER A 37 22.89 19.11 -6.68
CA SER A 37 22.84 20.44 -6.12
C SER A 37 21.43 20.92 -5.74
N ASP A 38 21.40 21.86 -4.80
CA ASP A 38 20.26 22.50 -4.11
C ASP A 38 19.13 23.13 -4.98
N GLU A 39 18.99 22.78 -6.27
CA GLU A 39 17.99 23.32 -7.22
C GLU A 39 17.01 22.25 -7.76
N ALA A 40 17.05 21.00 -7.27
CA ALA A 40 16.29 19.87 -7.81
C ALA A 40 14.92 19.59 -7.14
N THR A 41 14.48 20.42 -6.18
CA THR A 41 13.28 20.14 -5.37
C THR A 41 11.96 20.30 -6.16
N ASP A 42 11.93 21.16 -7.19
CA ASP A 42 10.69 21.49 -7.90
C ASP A 42 10.35 20.50 -9.04
N ILE A 43 11.38 20.01 -9.74
CA ILE A 43 11.22 19.15 -10.94
C ILE A 43 10.86 17.71 -10.57
N ASN A 44 11.45 17.18 -9.50
CA ASN A 44 11.10 15.84 -8.99
C ASN A 44 9.70 15.80 -8.38
N HIS A 45 9.24 16.90 -7.78
CA HIS A 45 7.89 16.98 -7.21
C HIS A 45 6.81 16.89 -8.31
N THR A 46 7.02 17.55 -9.44
CA THR A 46 6.08 17.53 -10.57
C THR A 46 6.07 16.18 -11.30
N LEU A 47 7.23 15.60 -11.61
CA LEU A 47 7.32 14.28 -12.25
C LEU A 47 6.75 13.16 -11.38
N ARG A 48 6.95 13.23 -10.05
CA ARG A 48 6.34 12.30 -9.10
C ARG A 48 4.81 12.47 -9.09
N ASN A 49 4.29 13.69 -9.14
CA ASN A 49 2.85 13.92 -9.16
C ASN A 49 2.19 13.44 -10.46
N ASP A 50 2.80 13.61 -11.64
CA ASP A 50 2.23 13.12 -12.91
C ASP A 50 2.17 11.59 -12.98
N ALA A 51 3.23 10.90 -12.53
CA ALA A 51 3.24 9.44 -12.42
C ALA A 51 2.21 8.93 -11.39
N VAL A 52 2.05 9.65 -10.28
CA VAL A 52 1.04 9.36 -9.25
C VAL A 52 -0.39 9.61 -9.76
N MET A 53 -0.62 10.66 -10.55
CA MET A 53 -1.93 10.92 -11.15
C MET A 53 -2.29 9.85 -12.18
N SER A 54 -1.34 9.44 -13.05
CA SER A 54 -1.56 8.38 -14.04
C SER A 54 -1.86 7.02 -13.39
N ARG A 55 -1.26 6.69 -12.24
CA ARG A 55 -1.53 5.45 -11.48
C ARG A 55 -3.02 5.29 -11.13
N TYR A 56 -3.72 6.38 -10.83
CA TYR A 56 -5.11 6.35 -10.37
C TYR A 56 -6.15 6.56 -11.47
N GLU A 57 -5.73 6.88 -12.70
CA GLU A 57 -6.68 7.08 -13.81
C GLU A 57 -7.48 5.80 -14.09
N GLY A 58 -8.81 5.93 -14.04
CA GLY A 58 -9.73 4.80 -14.22
C GLY A 58 -9.70 3.76 -13.09
N LYS A 59 -8.90 3.95 -12.04
CA LYS A 59 -8.73 3.00 -10.92
C LYS A 59 -8.92 3.68 -9.56
N PRO A 60 -10.09 4.26 -9.28
CA PRO A 60 -10.34 4.96 -8.01
C PRO A 60 -10.18 4.04 -6.78
N PHE A 61 -10.42 2.74 -6.96
CA PHE A 61 -10.26 1.75 -5.90
C PHE A 61 -8.80 1.48 -5.53
N LEU A 62 -7.86 1.62 -6.48
CA LEU A 62 -6.42 1.47 -6.22
C LEU A 62 -5.93 2.50 -5.19
N LYS A 63 -6.46 3.72 -5.26
CA LYS A 63 -6.16 4.76 -4.29
C LYS A 63 -6.62 4.40 -2.87
N LEU A 64 -7.76 3.70 -2.73
CA LEU A 64 -8.24 3.20 -1.45
C LEU A 64 -7.32 2.11 -0.88
N LEU A 65 -6.71 1.28 -1.74
CA LEU A 65 -5.71 0.29 -1.33
C LEU A 65 -4.40 0.94 -0.86
N ASP A 66 -3.94 1.97 -1.56
CA ASP A 66 -2.76 2.72 -1.11
C ASP A 66 -3.02 3.35 0.27
N PHE A 67 -4.21 3.94 0.50
CA PHE A 67 -4.59 4.43 1.84
C PHE A 67 -4.74 3.31 2.89
N TYR A 68 -5.21 2.13 2.50
CA TYR A 68 -5.29 0.96 3.40
C TYR A 68 -3.90 0.59 3.95
N VAL A 69 -2.89 0.56 3.08
CA VAL A 69 -1.50 0.28 3.46
C VAL A 69 -0.94 1.41 4.32
N LEU A 70 -1.13 2.68 3.93
CA LEU A 70 -0.66 3.84 4.71
C LEU A 70 -1.26 3.90 6.11
N LYS A 71 -2.56 3.59 6.25
CA LYS A 71 -3.21 3.46 7.56
C LYS A 71 -2.62 2.32 8.37
N SER A 72 -2.31 1.19 7.74
CA SER A 72 -1.77 0.01 8.41
C SER A 72 -0.37 0.25 9.01
N ILE A 73 0.43 1.11 8.37
CA ILE A 73 1.76 1.51 8.87
C ILE A 73 1.76 2.79 9.73
N GLY A 74 0.58 3.35 10.01
CA GLY A 74 0.43 4.59 10.79
C GLY A 74 1.00 5.85 10.11
N ARG A 75 1.09 5.88 8.77
CA ARG A 75 1.62 7.01 7.97
C ARG A 75 0.53 7.76 7.20
N ILE A 76 -0.72 7.62 7.64
CA ILE A 76 -1.84 8.36 7.08
C ILE A 76 -2.06 9.66 7.87
N GLU A 77 -2.10 10.78 7.16
CA GLU A 77 -2.32 12.08 7.80
C GLU A 77 -3.78 12.24 8.26
N PRO A 78 -4.04 12.99 9.35
CA PRO A 78 -5.39 13.20 9.88
C PRO A 78 -6.36 13.80 8.85
N GLU A 79 -5.88 14.70 7.98
CA GLU A 79 -6.70 15.29 6.92
C GLU A 79 -7.17 14.25 5.90
N GLN A 80 -6.30 13.29 5.57
CA GLN A 80 -6.62 12.19 4.64
C GLN A 80 -7.65 11.25 5.27
N LEU A 81 -7.49 10.94 6.57
CA LEU A 81 -8.49 10.16 7.31
C LEU A 81 -9.86 10.84 7.34
N ASN A 82 -9.90 12.16 7.56
CA ASN A 82 -11.15 12.92 7.54
C ASN A 82 -11.82 12.90 6.16
N ALA A 83 -11.04 13.05 5.08
CA ALA A 83 -11.55 12.95 3.71
C ALA A 83 -12.13 11.55 3.42
N LEU A 84 -11.45 10.48 3.86
CA LEU A 84 -11.94 9.11 3.70
C LEU A 84 -13.20 8.84 4.53
N ALA A 85 -13.28 9.38 5.75
CA ALA A 85 -14.47 9.29 6.59
C ALA A 85 -15.70 9.94 5.93
N GLN A 86 -15.51 11.05 5.21
CA GLN A 86 -16.59 11.68 4.42
C GLN A 86 -17.03 10.83 3.21
N LEU A 87 -16.15 9.97 2.70
CA LEU A 87 -16.46 9.07 1.59
C LEU A 87 -17.12 7.77 2.04
N GLU A 88 -17.00 7.39 3.31
CA GLU A 88 -17.65 6.19 3.88
C GLU A 88 -19.12 6.00 3.50
N PRO A 89 -20.03 6.99 3.66
CA PRO A 89 -21.44 6.79 3.31
C PRO A 89 -21.62 6.41 1.84
N LYS A 90 -20.86 7.04 0.95
CA LYS A 90 -20.89 6.73 -0.49
C LYS A 90 -20.30 5.35 -0.78
N LEU A 91 -19.25 4.95 -0.06
CA LEU A 91 -18.67 3.61 -0.18
C LEU A 91 -19.65 2.52 0.28
N ARG A 92 -20.33 2.74 1.41
CA ARG A 92 -21.38 1.83 1.91
C ARG A 92 -22.49 1.63 0.90
N GLU A 93 -22.95 2.72 0.28
CA GLU A 93 -23.99 2.67 -0.76
C GLU A 93 -23.48 1.96 -2.03
N THR A 94 -22.28 2.31 -2.50
CA THR A 94 -21.70 1.76 -3.74
C THR A 94 -21.44 0.27 -3.64
N TYR A 95 -20.93 -0.20 -2.49
CA TYR A 95 -20.51 -1.57 -2.28
C TYR A 95 -21.52 -2.42 -1.49
N ALA A 96 -22.69 -1.84 -1.15
CA ALA A 96 -23.72 -2.46 -0.31
C ALA A 96 -23.15 -3.12 0.97
N SER A 97 -22.11 -2.51 1.54
CA SER A 97 -21.36 -3.01 2.71
C SER A 97 -21.56 -2.07 3.90
N GLN A 98 -21.25 -2.57 5.10
CA GLN A 98 -21.39 -1.86 6.37
C GLN A 98 -20.01 -1.74 7.02
N GLY A 99 -19.85 -0.74 7.90
CA GLY A 99 -18.58 -0.49 8.60
C GLY A 99 -17.78 0.67 8.02
N THR A 100 -16.54 0.79 8.47
CA THR A 100 -15.59 1.84 8.07
C THR A 100 -15.09 1.62 6.64
N TRP A 101 -14.56 2.67 6.01
CA TRP A 101 -13.95 2.52 4.66
C TRP A 101 -12.88 1.42 4.65
N PHE A 102 -12.15 1.25 5.77
CA PHE A 102 -11.09 0.25 5.92
C PHE A 102 -11.65 -1.17 5.87
N GLU A 103 -12.76 -1.43 6.57
CA GLU A 103 -13.44 -2.73 6.56
C GLU A 103 -14.07 -3.01 5.21
N ILE A 104 -14.69 -2.01 4.57
CA ILE A 104 -15.26 -2.13 3.22
C ILE A 104 -14.18 -2.54 2.23
N VAL A 105 -13.02 -1.88 2.23
CA VAL A 105 -11.90 -2.21 1.34
C VAL A 105 -11.39 -3.63 1.56
N ALA A 106 -11.24 -4.04 2.83
CA ALA A 106 -10.85 -5.40 3.18
C ALA A 106 -11.87 -6.43 2.69
N GLU A 107 -13.17 -6.18 2.85
CA GLU A 107 -14.24 -7.06 2.40
C GLU A 107 -14.26 -7.18 0.88
N GLN A 108 -14.23 -6.06 0.15
CA GLN A 108 -14.32 -6.04 -1.31
C GLN A 108 -13.15 -6.80 -1.97
N MET A 109 -11.98 -6.76 -1.35
CA MET A 109 -10.80 -7.49 -1.84
C MET A 109 -10.63 -8.87 -1.21
N ASP A 110 -11.49 -9.25 -0.28
CA ASP A 110 -11.35 -10.46 0.55
C ASP A 110 -9.96 -10.56 1.20
N LEU A 111 -9.52 -9.45 1.80
CA LEU A 111 -8.26 -9.37 2.53
C LEU A 111 -8.40 -10.13 3.87
N PRO A 112 -7.32 -10.76 4.35
CA PRO A 112 -7.31 -11.38 5.67
C PRO A 112 -7.26 -10.31 6.77
N ASP A 113 -7.88 -10.60 7.91
CA ASP A 113 -7.97 -9.67 9.05
C ASP A 113 -6.58 -9.40 9.67
N GLU A 114 -5.63 -10.32 9.48
CA GLU A 114 -4.24 -10.19 9.93
C GLU A 114 -3.37 -9.38 8.97
N LEU A 115 -3.87 -9.00 7.78
CA LEU A 115 -3.09 -8.27 6.78
C LEU A 115 -2.52 -6.94 7.31
N PRO A 116 -3.27 -6.10 8.06
CA PRO A 116 -2.72 -4.85 8.60
C PRO A 116 -1.50 -5.08 9.49
N SER A 117 -1.53 -6.09 10.35
CA SER A 117 -0.39 -6.46 11.20
C SER A 117 0.80 -6.98 10.39
N GLN A 118 0.54 -7.71 9.30
CA GLN A 118 1.61 -8.16 8.39
C GLN A 118 2.24 -6.99 7.62
N ILE A 119 1.43 -6.02 7.19
CA ILE A 119 1.90 -4.79 6.54
C ILE A 119 2.77 -3.98 7.51
N ASP A 120 2.37 -3.86 8.77
CA ASP A 120 3.15 -3.16 9.80
C ASP A 120 4.51 -3.84 10.05
N ALA A 121 4.52 -5.18 10.20
CA ALA A 121 5.75 -5.96 10.37
C ALA A 121 6.67 -5.88 9.13
N ALA A 122 6.09 -5.85 7.94
CA ALA A 122 6.80 -5.64 6.68
C ALA A 122 7.47 -4.25 6.63
N TRP A 123 6.74 -3.22 7.02
CA TRP A 123 7.23 -1.85 7.08
C TRP A 123 8.37 -1.70 8.10
N ASP A 124 8.24 -2.27 9.29
CA ASP A 124 9.30 -2.27 10.30
C ASP A 124 10.59 -2.92 9.77
N SER A 125 10.46 -4.08 9.10
CA SER A 125 11.58 -4.77 8.46
C SER A 125 12.21 -3.95 7.34
N TYR A 126 11.40 -3.38 6.45
CA TYR A 126 11.86 -2.50 5.38
C TYR A 126 12.57 -1.25 5.92
N SER A 127 12.00 -0.61 6.93
CA SER A 127 12.56 0.59 7.55
C SER A 127 13.92 0.32 8.18
N LYS A 128 14.04 -0.79 8.92
CA LYS A 128 15.32 -1.23 9.50
C LYS A 128 16.37 -1.48 8.42
N HIS A 129 16.01 -2.15 7.33
CA HIS A 129 16.91 -2.43 6.23
C HIS A 129 17.38 -1.15 5.50
N MET A 130 16.48 -0.18 5.29
CA MET A 130 16.86 1.14 4.72
C MET A 130 17.80 1.91 5.65
N GLN A 131 17.49 1.94 6.95
CA GLN A 131 18.36 2.57 7.95
C GLN A 131 19.76 1.95 7.99
N GLN A 132 19.88 0.61 7.88
CA GLN A 132 21.17 -0.08 7.79
C GLN A 132 21.99 0.34 6.56
N LYS A 133 21.33 0.74 5.47
CA LYS A 133 21.96 1.27 4.26
C LYS A 133 22.23 2.79 4.33
N GLY A 134 21.89 3.44 5.44
CA GLY A 134 21.99 4.90 5.59
C GLY A 134 20.94 5.67 4.79
N LEU A 135 19.84 5.01 4.39
CA LEU A 135 18.74 5.60 3.63
C LEU A 135 17.52 5.81 4.53
N ALA A 136 16.71 6.83 4.20
CA ALA A 136 15.40 7.03 4.82
C ALA A 136 14.36 6.17 4.11
N ALA A 137 13.53 5.46 4.87
CA ALA A 137 12.44 4.69 4.31
C ALA A 137 11.29 5.61 3.89
N ASP A 138 10.93 5.59 2.59
CA ASP A 138 9.77 6.31 2.07
C ASP A 138 8.49 5.44 2.21
N PRO A 139 7.49 5.88 3.00
CA PRO A 139 6.25 5.14 3.20
C PRO A 139 5.35 5.09 1.96
N ILE A 140 5.43 6.08 1.08
CA ILE A 140 4.67 6.10 -0.19
C ILE A 140 5.29 5.09 -1.15
N GLU A 141 6.62 5.07 -1.26
CA GLU A 141 7.31 4.08 -2.11
C GLU A 141 7.04 2.65 -1.63
N PHE A 142 7.13 2.39 -0.32
CA PHE A 142 6.77 1.10 0.25
C PHE A 142 5.33 0.71 -0.11
N THR A 143 4.40 1.65 0.00
CA THR A 143 2.99 1.43 -0.32
C THR A 143 2.80 0.99 -1.77
N TYR A 144 3.35 1.75 -2.73
CA TYR A 144 3.21 1.41 -4.14
C TYR A 144 3.81 0.04 -4.46
N ARG A 145 5.01 -0.26 -3.96
CA ARG A 145 5.65 -1.56 -4.17
C ARG A 145 4.84 -2.70 -3.54
N PHE A 146 4.31 -2.50 -2.34
CA PHE A 146 3.49 -3.50 -1.66
C PHE A 146 2.20 -3.79 -2.44
N VAL A 147 1.49 -2.75 -2.87
CA VAL A 147 0.22 -2.86 -3.59
C VAL A 147 0.43 -3.47 -4.99
N ASP A 148 1.48 -3.05 -5.70
CA ASP A 148 1.79 -3.59 -7.03
C ASP A 148 2.17 -5.08 -6.96
N ALA A 149 2.99 -5.46 -5.98
CA ALA A 149 3.45 -6.84 -5.83
C ALA A 149 2.37 -7.81 -5.32
N ASN A 150 1.44 -7.34 -4.48
CA ASN A 150 0.52 -8.23 -3.76
C ASN A 150 -0.96 -8.08 -4.13
N LEU A 151 -1.38 -6.94 -4.71
CA LEU A 151 -2.79 -6.61 -4.91
C LEU A 151 -3.19 -6.37 -6.36
N ILE A 152 -2.26 -5.94 -7.23
CA ILE A 152 -2.54 -5.72 -8.67
C ILE A 152 -2.13 -6.92 -9.54
N ALA A 153 -1.12 -7.70 -9.15
CA ALA A 153 -0.58 -8.82 -9.95
C ALA A 153 -1.50 -10.06 -10.06
N ASN A 154 -2.82 -9.91 -9.84
CA ASN A 154 -3.81 -10.99 -9.92
C ASN A 154 -4.76 -10.82 -11.12
#